data_AF-A0A1J5FE88-F1
#
_entry.id   AF-A0A1J5FE88-F1
#
_cell.length_a   1.000
_cell.length_b   1.000
_cell.length_c   1.000
_cell.angle_alpha   90.00
_cell.angle_beta   90.00
_cell.angle_gamma   90.00
#
_symmetry.space_group_name_H-M   'P 1'
#
loop_
_entity.id
_entity.type
_entity.pdbx_description
1 polymer ?
#
loop_
_entity_poly.entity_id
_entity_poly.type
_entity_poly.pdbx_seq_one_letter_code
_entity_poly.pdbx_strand_id
1 'polypeptide(L)'
;MISRYSFFAGLALLFIGCSSVNLPKAELAEHNAERNIPPIDEMIVSLKKSYISQCYGPIVHRDPPENQCQTELFQMLERRYNLNYNQAHVDMASNDLFFRDVDSRLRKMVRTDPEVRDAVRNGAFRNADEMLAYYKDKYAFNSKN
;
A
#
# COMPACT_ATOMS: atom_id res chain seq x y z
N MET A 1 27.74 -48.22 -40.40
CA MET A 1 28.37 -46.99 -40.93
C MET A 1 27.36 -45.86 -40.76
N ILE A 2 27.67 -44.89 -39.86
CA ILE A 2 27.20 -43.48 -39.81
C ILE A 2 25.67 -43.28 -39.63
N SER A 3 25.16 -43.21 -38.39
CA SER A 3 25.00 -41.99 -37.57
C SER A 3 24.40 -40.79 -38.31
N ARG A 4 23.14 -40.44 -38.01
CA ARG A 4 22.56 -39.13 -38.32
C ARG A 4 21.71 -38.63 -37.16
N TYR A 5 22.35 -37.83 -36.31
CA TYR A 5 21.74 -36.87 -35.40
C TYR A 5 21.30 -35.61 -36.17
N SER A 6 20.20 -34.98 -35.73
CA SER A 6 19.92 -33.52 -35.70
C SER A 6 18.42 -33.40 -35.33
N PHE A 7 18.01 -33.22 -34.07
CA PHE A 7 18.19 -32.09 -33.16
C PHE A 7 17.78 -30.75 -33.80
N PHE A 8 16.57 -30.26 -33.50
CA PHE A 8 16.31 -28.85 -33.14
C PHE A 8 14.97 -28.75 -32.40
N ALA A 9 15.08 -28.62 -31.08
CA ALA A 9 14.02 -28.16 -30.20
C ALA A 9 13.87 -26.64 -30.38
N GLY A 10 12.63 -26.18 -30.55
CA GLY A 10 12.28 -24.76 -30.59
C GLY A 10 11.21 -24.44 -29.57
N LEU A 11 11.50 -24.64 -28.28
CA LEU A 11 10.66 -24.13 -27.20
C LEU A 11 11.13 -22.71 -26.90
N ALA A 12 10.48 -21.72 -27.50
CA ALA A 12 10.65 -20.32 -27.13
C ALA A 12 10.05 -20.09 -25.74
N LEU A 13 10.86 -20.28 -24.70
CA LEU A 13 10.57 -19.73 -23.38
C LEU A 13 10.69 -18.21 -23.48
N LEU A 14 9.53 -17.55 -23.62
CA LEU A 14 9.43 -16.14 -23.27
C LEU A 14 9.78 -16.05 -21.78
N PHE A 15 11.01 -15.62 -21.50
CA PHE A 15 11.39 -15.16 -20.16
C PHE A 15 10.46 -14.01 -19.81
N ILE A 16 9.45 -14.31 -18.98
CA ILE A 16 8.71 -13.31 -18.23
C ILE A 16 9.77 -12.56 -17.43
N GLY A 17 10.13 -11.38 -17.90
CA GLY A 17 10.93 -10.45 -17.14
C GLY A 17 10.10 -10.01 -15.95
N CYS A 18 10.16 -10.77 -14.85
CA CYS A 18 9.72 -10.29 -13.55
C CYS A 18 10.65 -9.12 -13.18
N SER A 19 10.30 -7.92 -13.66
CA SER A 19 10.78 -6.70 -13.03
C SER A 19 10.37 -6.83 -11.58
N SER A 20 11.34 -6.96 -10.68
CA SER A 20 11.09 -7.22 -9.27
C SER A 20 10.51 -5.96 -8.63
N VAL A 21 9.21 -5.76 -8.81
CA VAL A 21 8.46 -4.76 -8.07
C VAL A 21 8.37 -5.26 -6.64
N ASN A 22 9.00 -4.53 -5.72
CA ASN A 22 8.94 -4.85 -4.30
C ASN A 22 7.63 -4.31 -3.74
N LEU A 23 6.57 -5.13 -3.74
CA LEU A 23 5.31 -4.72 -3.15
C LEU A 23 5.50 -4.40 -1.67
N PRO A 24 4.98 -3.25 -1.19
CA PRO A 24 5.08 -2.87 0.20
C PRO A 24 4.29 -3.87 1.05
N LYS A 25 4.79 -4.12 2.26
CA LYS A 25 4.14 -5.06 3.18
C LYS A 25 3.05 -4.37 3.99
N ALA A 26 2.05 -5.16 4.38
CA ALA A 26 1.02 -4.76 5.33
C ALA A 26 1.16 -5.61 6.60
N GLU A 27 2.11 -5.19 7.43
CA GLU A 27 2.47 -5.82 8.70
C GLU A 27 2.14 -4.85 9.84
N LEU A 28 1.93 -5.38 11.04
CA LEU A 28 1.73 -4.56 12.24
C LEU A 28 3.02 -3.79 12.54
N ALA A 29 2.90 -2.50 12.84
CA ALA A 29 4.05 -1.69 13.18
C ALA A 29 4.39 -1.84 14.67
N GLU A 30 5.65 -1.56 15.02
CA GLU A 30 6.05 -1.44 16.41
C GLU A 30 5.71 -0.04 16.93
N HIS A 31 5.08 -0.01 18.10
CA HIS A 31 4.62 1.21 18.77
C HIS A 31 5.23 1.34 20.16
N ASN A 32 5.38 2.59 20.61
CA ASN A 32 5.57 2.85 22.04
C ASN A 32 4.33 2.37 22.80
N ALA A 33 4.51 1.82 24.01
CA ALA A 33 3.41 1.24 24.78
C ALA A 33 2.22 2.20 24.97
N GLU A 34 2.50 3.50 25.17
CA GLU A 34 1.49 4.55 25.35
C GLU A 34 0.70 4.90 24.08
N ARG A 35 1.19 4.48 22.91
CA ARG A 35 0.62 4.79 21.58
C ARG A 35 0.13 3.54 20.85
N ASN A 36 0.13 2.38 21.52
CA ASN A 36 -0.34 1.12 20.97
C ASN A 36 -1.85 1.02 21.16
N ILE A 37 -2.60 1.08 20.05
CA ILE A 37 -4.07 0.96 20.06
C ILE A 37 -4.42 -0.12 19.03
N PRO A 38 -4.40 -1.41 19.43
CA PRO A 38 -4.49 -2.54 18.50
C PRO A 38 -5.67 -2.48 17.52
N PRO A 39 -6.88 -2.02 17.91
CA PRO A 39 -7.99 -1.88 16.96
C PRO A 39 -7.69 -0.95 15.78
N ILE A 40 -6.89 0.11 15.99
CA ILE A 40 -6.48 1.00 14.89
C ILE A 40 -5.47 0.29 13.99
N ASP A 41 -4.50 -0.42 14.57
CA ASP A 41 -3.45 -1.12 13.83
C ASP A 41 -4.02 -2.21 12.92
N GLU A 42 -4.93 -3.01 13.46
CA GLU A 42 -5.65 -4.03 12.70
C GLU A 42 -6.47 -3.43 11.55
N MET A 43 -7.15 -2.31 11.82
CA MET A 43 -7.91 -1.58 10.81
C MET A 43 -7.00 -1.08 9.68
N ILE A 44 -5.87 -0.43 10.01
CA ILE A 44 -4.94 0.10 9.01
C ILE A 44 -4.32 -1.04 8.20
N VAL A 45 -3.87 -2.12 8.85
CA VAL A 45 -3.29 -3.27 8.16
C VAL A 45 -4.30 -3.93 7.22
N SER A 46 -5.55 -4.09 7.66
CA SER A 46 -6.62 -4.65 6.84
C SER A 46 -6.91 -3.80 5.59
N LEU A 47 -7.03 -2.47 5.77
CA LEU A 47 -7.19 -1.55 4.66
C LEU A 47 -5.97 -1.58 3.73
N LYS A 48 -4.75 -1.59 4.29
CA LYS A 48 -3.50 -1.58 3.51
C LYS A 48 -3.37 -2.83 2.66
N LYS A 49 -3.69 -4.02 3.21
CA LYS A 49 -3.73 -5.29 2.44
C LYS A 49 -4.65 -5.19 1.23
N SER A 50 -5.86 -4.64 1.44
CA SER A 50 -6.85 -4.49 0.38
C SER A 50 -6.40 -3.46 -0.66
N TYR A 51 -5.84 -2.33 -0.21
CA TYR A 51 -5.33 -1.28 -1.08
C TYR A 51 -4.14 -1.76 -1.92
N ILE A 52 -3.24 -2.56 -1.32
CA ILE A 52 -2.08 -3.10 -2.04
C ILE A 52 -2.53 -4.00 -3.19
N SER A 53 -3.44 -4.93 -2.93
CA SER A 53 -3.89 -5.89 -3.94
C SER A 53 -4.78 -5.26 -5.00
N GLN A 54 -5.69 -4.36 -4.62
CA GLN A 54 -6.70 -3.82 -5.52
C GLN A 54 -6.25 -2.56 -6.26
N CYS A 55 -5.32 -1.79 -5.70
CA CYS A 55 -5.00 -0.44 -6.19
C CYS A 55 -3.50 -0.28 -6.49
N TYR A 56 -2.64 -0.48 -5.50
CA TYR A 56 -1.19 -0.25 -5.64
C TYR A 56 -0.56 -1.19 -6.67
N GLY A 57 -0.78 -2.50 -6.49
CA GLY A 57 -0.17 -3.58 -7.26
C GLY A 57 -0.38 -3.42 -8.77
N PRO A 58 -1.62 -3.29 -9.25
CA PRO A 58 -1.89 -3.09 -10.67
C PRO A 58 -1.20 -1.83 -11.23
N ILE A 59 -1.25 -0.71 -10.51
CA ILE A 59 -0.68 0.55 -10.99
C ILE A 59 0.85 0.55 -11.06
N VAL A 60 1.52 -0.10 -10.12
CA VAL A 60 2.98 -0.24 -10.15
C VAL A 60 3.43 -1.20 -11.26
N HIS A 61 2.64 -2.23 -11.58
CA HIS A 61 2.88 -3.11 -12.73
C HIS A 61 2.49 -2.49 -14.07
N ARG A 62 1.89 -1.28 -14.06
CA ARG A 62 1.40 -0.56 -15.24
C ARG A 62 0.21 -1.25 -15.92
N ASP A 63 -0.57 -2.00 -15.17
CA ASP A 63 -1.82 -2.57 -15.67
C ASP A 63 -2.84 -1.45 -15.93
N PRO A 64 -3.73 -1.60 -16.93
CA PRO A 64 -4.82 -0.66 -17.16
C PRO A 64 -5.73 -0.55 -15.92
N PRO A 65 -6.20 0.65 -15.53
CA PRO A 65 -7.16 0.80 -14.43
C PRO A 65 -8.52 0.15 -14.74
N GLU A 66 -8.95 -0.75 -13.87
CA GLU A 66 -10.22 -1.50 -13.95
C GLU A 66 -11.24 -1.07 -12.90
N ASN A 67 -10.81 -0.33 -11.87
CA ASN A 67 -11.69 0.13 -10.80
C ASN A 67 -11.40 1.58 -10.38
N GLN A 68 -12.23 2.11 -9.47
CA GLN A 68 -12.14 3.50 -9.03
C GLN A 68 -10.80 3.81 -8.33
N CYS A 69 -10.32 2.95 -7.42
CA CYS A 69 -9.11 3.26 -6.67
C CYS A 69 -7.85 3.26 -7.56
N GLN A 70 -7.79 2.33 -8.54
CA GLN A 70 -6.76 2.31 -9.56
C GLN A 70 -6.83 3.55 -10.44
N THR A 71 -8.03 3.96 -10.85
CA THR A 71 -8.25 5.16 -11.66
C THR A 71 -7.79 6.42 -10.94
N GLU A 72 -8.15 6.58 -9.66
CA GLU A 72 -7.73 7.72 -8.85
C GLU A 72 -6.21 7.78 -8.69
N LEU A 73 -5.58 6.64 -8.37
CA LEU A 73 -4.14 6.54 -8.21
C LEU A 73 -3.41 6.82 -9.54
N PHE A 74 -3.86 6.24 -10.64
CA PHE A 74 -3.31 6.47 -11.97
C PHE A 74 -3.42 7.93 -12.38
N GLN A 75 -4.61 8.54 -12.26
CA GLN A 75 -4.82 9.95 -12.61
C GLN A 75 -3.94 10.89 -11.78
N MET A 76 -3.72 10.58 -10.50
CA MET A 76 -2.84 11.37 -9.65
C MET A 76 -1.38 11.31 -10.13
N LEU A 77 -0.92 10.12 -10.56
CA LEU A 77 0.41 9.94 -11.12
C LEU A 77 0.55 10.58 -12.50
N GLU A 78 -0.43 10.39 -13.37
CA GLU A 78 -0.47 10.96 -14.72
C GLU A 78 -0.40 12.49 -14.67
N ARG A 79 -1.20 13.14 -13.82
CA ARG A 79 -1.19 14.62 -13.70
C ARG A 79 0.17 15.17 -13.24
N ARG A 80 0.92 14.41 -12.43
CA ARG A 80 2.20 14.86 -11.86
C ARG A 80 3.41 14.47 -12.71
N TYR A 81 3.34 13.31 -13.37
CA TYR A 81 4.49 12.65 -13.98
C TYR A 81 4.21 12.13 -15.40
N ASN A 82 3.02 12.36 -15.96
CA ASN A 82 2.50 11.68 -17.15
C ASN A 82 2.65 10.15 -16.98
N LEU A 83 3.08 9.44 -18.01
CA LEU A 83 3.35 8.00 -17.95
C LEU A 83 4.74 7.66 -17.37
N ASN A 84 5.54 8.66 -16.97
CA ASN A 84 6.94 8.49 -16.54
C ASN A 84 7.08 8.30 -15.02
N TYR A 85 6.07 7.78 -14.33
CA TYR A 85 6.17 7.52 -12.90
C TYR A 85 6.98 6.26 -12.57
N ASN A 86 7.58 6.21 -11.38
CA ASN A 86 8.26 5.02 -10.87
C ASN A 86 7.59 4.56 -9.58
N GLN A 87 8.07 3.47 -8.99
CA GLN A 87 7.48 2.92 -7.77
C GLN A 87 7.49 3.91 -6.59
N ALA A 88 8.53 4.73 -6.43
CA ALA A 88 8.56 5.76 -5.39
C ALA A 88 7.47 6.83 -5.61
N HIS A 89 7.12 7.14 -6.86
CA HIS A 89 5.99 8.01 -7.14
C HIS A 89 4.65 7.35 -6.77
N VAL A 90 4.50 6.04 -7.03
CA VAL A 90 3.33 5.26 -6.61
C VAL A 90 3.20 5.24 -5.09
N ASP A 91 4.30 5.05 -4.36
CA ASP A 91 4.34 5.12 -2.89
C ASP A 91 3.83 6.46 -2.38
N MET A 92 4.36 7.57 -2.91
CA MET A 92 3.94 8.91 -2.50
C MET A 92 2.45 9.16 -2.77
N ALA A 93 1.97 8.84 -3.97
CA ALA A 93 0.56 9.02 -4.32
C ALA A 93 -0.36 8.11 -3.49
N SER A 94 0.09 6.88 -3.20
CA SER A 94 -0.62 5.94 -2.34
C SER A 94 -0.68 6.43 -0.89
N ASN A 95 0.41 7.00 -0.36
CA ASN A 95 0.42 7.65 0.96
C ASN A 95 -0.56 8.82 1.06
N ASP A 96 -0.84 9.52 -0.03
CA ASP A 96 -1.82 10.60 -0.04
C ASP A 96 -3.26 10.05 -0.06
N LEU A 97 -3.55 9.12 -0.98
CA LEU A 97 -4.90 8.58 -1.16
C LEU A 97 -5.31 7.63 -0.03
N PHE A 98 -4.44 6.70 0.37
CA PHE A 98 -4.73 5.72 1.41
C PHE A 98 -5.03 6.39 2.76
N PHE A 99 -4.21 7.36 3.15
CA PHE A 99 -4.39 8.00 4.46
C PHE A 99 -5.58 8.95 4.52
N ARG A 100 -6.15 9.37 3.37
CA ARG A 100 -7.46 10.03 3.31
C ARG A 100 -8.58 9.09 3.80
N ASP A 101 -8.54 7.83 3.37
CA ASP A 101 -9.52 6.82 3.78
C ASP A 101 -9.31 6.37 5.23
N VAL A 102 -8.04 6.23 5.64
CA VAL A 102 -7.68 5.97 7.04
C VAL A 102 -8.19 7.08 7.95
N ASP A 103 -7.99 8.36 7.62
CA ASP A 103 -8.47 9.48 8.45
C ASP A 103 -9.99 9.42 8.68
N SER A 104 -10.75 9.18 7.62
CA SER A 104 -12.21 9.00 7.71
C SER A 104 -12.58 7.85 8.65
N ARG A 105 -11.90 6.70 8.54
CA ARG A 105 -12.19 5.52 9.37
C ARG A 105 -11.75 5.73 10.83
N LEU A 106 -10.59 6.32 11.03
CA LEU A 106 -10.01 6.66 12.33
C LEU A 106 -10.95 7.59 13.11
N ARG A 107 -11.39 8.69 12.49
CA ARG A 107 -12.35 9.63 13.10
C ARG A 107 -13.68 8.96 13.46
N LYS A 108 -14.13 7.98 12.67
CA LYS A 108 -15.31 7.16 13.00
C LYS A 108 -15.04 6.29 14.22
N MET A 109 -13.92 5.57 14.26
CA MET A 109 -13.55 4.67 15.37
C MET A 109 -13.43 5.42 16.70
N VAL A 110 -12.82 6.60 16.72
CA VAL A 110 -12.75 7.45 17.94
C VAL A 110 -14.14 7.75 18.54
N ARG A 111 -15.20 7.75 17.72
CA ARG A 111 -16.57 8.00 18.18
C ARG A 111 -17.30 6.71 18.55
N THR A 112 -17.11 5.65 17.75
CA THR A 112 -17.93 4.44 17.80
C THR A 112 -17.31 3.28 18.57
N ASP A 113 -15.98 3.23 18.64
CA ASP A 113 -15.23 2.16 19.27
C ASP A 113 -14.85 2.57 20.71
N PRO A 114 -15.34 1.86 21.75
CA PRO A 114 -15.06 2.21 23.14
C PRO A 114 -13.57 2.15 23.49
N GLU A 115 -12.84 1.15 22.99
CA GLU A 115 -11.43 0.95 23.32
C GLU A 115 -10.57 2.06 22.73
N VAL A 116 -10.80 2.37 21.45
CA VAL A 116 -10.12 3.50 20.78
C VAL A 116 -10.45 4.82 21.47
N ARG A 117 -11.72 5.04 21.78
CA ARG A 117 -12.17 6.26 22.45
C ARG A 117 -11.52 6.43 23.82
N ASP A 118 -11.44 5.36 24.60
CA ASP A 118 -10.88 5.40 25.95
C ASP A 118 -9.35 5.58 25.91
N ALA A 119 -8.66 4.92 24.97
CA ALA A 119 -7.22 5.14 24.74
C ALA A 119 -6.91 6.61 24.39
N VAL A 120 -7.69 7.23 23.50
CA VAL A 120 -7.53 8.65 23.16
C VAL A 120 -7.83 9.55 24.36
N ARG A 121 -8.89 9.26 25.14
CA ARG A 121 -9.22 10.01 26.37
C ARG A 121 -8.14 9.91 27.44
N ASN A 122 -7.45 8.78 27.52
CA ASN A 122 -6.36 8.54 28.46
C ASN A 122 -5.04 9.18 28.01
N GLY A 123 -5.03 9.92 26.90
CA GLY A 123 -3.88 10.72 26.49
C GLY A 123 -2.90 10.03 25.54
N ALA A 124 -3.29 8.91 24.91
CA ALA A 124 -2.46 8.27 23.89
C ALA A 124 -2.07 9.24 22.75
N PHE A 125 -2.98 10.17 22.43
CA PHE A 125 -2.78 11.25 21.45
C PHE A 125 -3.45 12.53 21.92
N ARG A 126 -2.87 13.70 21.58
CA ARG A 126 -3.43 15.01 21.94
C ARG A 126 -4.66 15.37 21.10
N ASN A 127 -4.67 14.96 19.83
CA ASN A 127 -5.78 15.19 18.90
C ASN A 127 -5.74 14.19 17.73
N ALA A 128 -6.80 14.20 16.91
CA ALA A 128 -6.94 13.30 15.77
C ALA A 128 -5.86 13.52 14.70
N ASP A 129 -5.36 14.75 14.53
CA ASP A 129 -4.37 15.06 13.51
C ASP A 129 -2.97 14.54 13.92
N GLU A 130 -2.60 14.61 15.21
CA GLU A 130 -1.41 13.97 15.76
C GLU A 130 -1.48 12.45 15.58
N MET A 131 -2.62 11.86 15.90
CA MET A 131 -2.84 10.42 15.75
C MET A 131 -2.71 10.00 14.28
N LEU A 132 -3.33 10.72 13.35
CA LEU A 132 -3.20 10.44 11.92
C LEU A 132 -1.74 10.59 11.45
N ALA A 133 -1.05 11.65 11.86
CA ALA A 133 0.35 11.86 11.50
C ALA A 133 1.25 10.74 12.02
N TYR A 134 1.04 10.30 13.26
CA TYR A 134 1.76 9.17 13.86
C TYR A 134 1.54 7.88 13.08
N TYR A 135 0.29 7.55 12.74
CA TYR A 135 -0.01 6.36 11.97
C TYR A 135 0.44 6.46 10.50
N LYS A 136 0.47 7.67 9.92
CA LYS A 136 1.02 7.93 8.59
C LYS A 136 2.51 7.58 8.53
N ASP A 137 3.26 7.98 9.55
CA ASP A 137 4.68 7.63 9.67
C ASP A 137 4.89 6.10 9.81
N LYS A 138 4.12 5.46 10.69
CA LYS A 138 4.25 4.02 10.97
C LYS A 138 3.84 3.10 9.82
N TYR A 139 2.83 3.49 9.05
CA TYR A 139 2.22 2.65 8.03
C TYR A 139 2.43 3.16 6.60
N ALA A 140 3.36 4.08 6.37
CA ALA A 140 3.65 4.58 5.03
C ALA A 140 3.94 3.44 4.02
N PHE A 141 3.59 3.69 2.77
CA PHE A 141 4.10 2.94 1.64
C PHE A 141 5.54 3.38 1.43
N ASN A 142 6.47 2.46 1.62
CA ASN A 142 7.89 2.67 1.36
C ASN A 142 8.44 1.40 0.69
N SER A 143 8.66 1.48 -0.62
CA SER A 143 9.24 0.39 -1.42
C SER A 143 10.76 0.35 -1.37
N LYS A 144 11.39 1.32 -0.69
CA LYS A 144 12.81 1.28 -0.35
C LYS A 144 12.97 0.42 0.91
N ASN A 145 13.41 -0.82 0.72
CA ASN A 145 13.99 -1.64 1.80
C ASN A 145 15.24 -0.96 2.35
#